data_AF-A0A0B7FFJ4-F1
#
_entry.id   AF-A0A0B7FFJ4-F1
#
_cell.length_a   1.000
_cell.length_b   1.000
_cell.length_c   1.000
_cell.angle_alpha   90.00
_cell.angle_beta   90.00
_cell.angle_gamma   90.00
#
_symmetry.space_group_name_H-M   'P 1'
#
loop_
_entity.id
_entity.type
_entity.pdbx_description
1 polymer ?
#
loop_
_entity_poly.entity_id
_entity_poly.type
_entity_poly.pdbx_seq_one_letter_code
_entity_poly.pdbx_strand_id
1 'polypeptide(L)'
;MGVNVTTFDYILDSGFCLAWNSRPIPRDNVNSQGLTQLGRRLLDAEGALGLLLHFLSGTMNETSLQEMFALVPSVLSRYIEFALGILSIVLRGVQEARIQWPSHKKMQFYSEKISACHPSIVGAFGFLDGLSLPVSTSSDPEIKQATYNG
;
A
#
# COMPACT_ATOMS: atom_id res chain seq x y z
N MET A 1 8.24 -9.84 -1.06
CA MET A 1 6.86 -10.03 -0.55
C MET A 1 6.03 -8.87 -1.04
N GLY A 2 4.86 -9.12 -1.58
CA GLY A 2 4.00 -8.07 -2.12
C GLY A 2 3.15 -8.63 -3.24
N VAL A 3 1.84 -8.42 -3.13
CA VAL A 3 0.77 -8.54 -4.14
C VAL A 3 1.11 -9.38 -5.39
N ASN A 4 0.39 -10.49 -5.62
CA ASN A 4 0.58 -11.30 -6.83
C ASN A 4 0.19 -10.52 -8.11
N VAL A 5 0.67 -10.96 -9.28
CA VAL A 5 0.43 -10.28 -10.57
C VAL A 5 -1.06 -10.07 -10.84
N THR A 6 -1.90 -11.06 -10.56
CA THR A 6 -3.35 -10.96 -10.76
C THR A 6 -3.98 -9.86 -9.92
N THR A 7 -3.57 -9.73 -8.65
CA THR A 7 -4.04 -8.65 -7.77
C THR A 7 -3.46 -7.30 -8.19
N PHE A 8 -2.22 -7.26 -8.71
CA PHE A 8 -1.63 -6.05 -9.28
C PHE A 8 -2.46 -5.53 -10.44
N ASP A 9 -2.73 -6.38 -11.43
CA ASP A 9 -3.53 -6.05 -12.61
C ASP A 9 -4.94 -5.64 -12.21
N TYR A 10 -5.55 -6.37 -11.26
CA TYR A 10 -6.86 -6.03 -10.72
C TYR A 10 -6.93 -4.62 -10.13
N ILE A 11 -5.92 -4.21 -9.34
CA ILE A 11 -5.86 -2.85 -8.78
C ILE A 11 -5.66 -1.81 -9.90
N LEU A 12 -4.81 -2.13 -10.87
CA LEU A 12 -4.52 -1.26 -12.01
C LEU A 12 -5.79 -0.96 -12.81
N ASP A 13 -6.56 -2.00 -13.13
CA ASP A 13 -7.80 -1.98 -13.90
C ASP A 13 -9.00 -1.42 -13.11
N SER A 14 -8.98 -1.53 -11.77
CA SER A 14 -10.02 -0.98 -10.88
C SER A 14 -10.06 0.55 -10.83
N GLY A 15 -9.30 1.24 -11.68
CA GLY A 15 -9.32 2.68 -11.87
C GLY A 15 -8.02 3.39 -11.52
N PHE A 16 -6.99 2.68 -11.07
CA PHE A 16 -5.68 3.28 -10.79
C PHE A 16 -5.06 3.84 -12.08
N CYS A 17 -5.04 3.05 -13.16
CA CYS A 17 -4.48 3.48 -14.45
C CYS A 17 -5.18 4.73 -15.00
N LEU A 18 -6.52 4.72 -14.98
CA LEU A 18 -7.32 5.86 -15.42
C LEU A 18 -7.05 7.10 -14.56
N ALA A 19 -7.02 6.96 -13.23
CA ALA A 19 -6.79 8.09 -12.32
C ALA A 19 -5.36 8.64 -12.42
N TRP A 20 -4.35 7.77 -12.60
CA TRP A 20 -2.99 8.20 -12.85
C TRP A 20 -2.94 9.06 -14.10
N ASN A 21 -3.43 8.55 -15.24
CA ASN A 21 -3.30 9.21 -16.53
C ASN A 21 -4.15 10.49 -16.68
N SER A 22 -5.29 10.56 -16.00
CA SER A 22 -6.24 11.68 -16.14
C SER A 22 -6.02 12.84 -15.17
N ARG A 23 -5.35 12.63 -14.01
CA ARG A 23 -5.21 13.67 -12.98
C ARG A 23 -3.85 14.35 -13.04
N PRO A 24 -3.76 15.68 -12.91
CA PRO A 24 -2.49 16.36 -12.84
C PRO A 24 -1.77 15.99 -11.54
N ILE A 25 -0.46 15.71 -11.64
CA ILE A 25 0.38 15.46 -10.47
C ILE A 25 0.53 16.81 -9.74
N PRO A 26 0.13 16.91 -8.46
CA PRO A 26 0.21 18.15 -7.70
C PRO A 26 1.64 18.72 -7.70
N ARG A 27 1.76 20.01 -8.01
CA ARG A 27 2.99 20.81 -7.85
C ARG A 27 2.55 22.21 -7.45
N ASP A 28 3.34 22.91 -6.66
CA ASP A 28 3.02 24.29 -6.22
C ASP A 28 2.74 25.25 -7.40
N ASN A 29 3.33 24.96 -8.57
CA ASN A 29 3.19 25.75 -9.79
C ASN A 29 2.27 25.11 -10.86
N VAL A 30 1.44 24.13 -10.51
CA VAL A 30 0.54 23.44 -11.47
C VAL A 30 -0.91 23.70 -11.11
N ASN A 31 -1.67 24.21 -12.08
CA ASN A 31 -3.13 24.34 -11.97
C ASN A 31 -3.76 22.94 -11.83
N SER A 32 -4.50 22.72 -10.75
CA SER A 32 -5.21 21.46 -10.46
C SER A 32 -6.31 21.12 -11.47
N GLN A 33 -6.74 22.09 -12.29
CA GLN A 33 -7.69 21.92 -13.39
C GLN A 33 -7.03 21.86 -14.78
N GLY A 34 -5.68 21.87 -14.85
CA GLY A 34 -4.94 21.85 -16.11
C GLY A 34 -4.98 20.48 -16.80
N LEU A 35 -4.82 20.48 -18.13
CA LEU A 35 -4.69 19.26 -18.93
C LEU A 35 -3.45 18.45 -18.51
N THR A 36 -3.59 17.13 -18.43
CA THR A 36 -2.47 16.24 -18.12
C THR A 36 -1.48 16.16 -19.27
N GLN A 37 -0.20 16.39 -18.97
CA GLN A 37 0.89 16.19 -19.93
C GLN A 37 1.46 14.77 -19.76
N LEU A 38 0.77 13.78 -20.32
CA LEU A 38 1.16 12.37 -20.25
C LEU A 38 2.59 12.11 -20.74
N GLY A 39 3.00 12.75 -21.84
CA GLY A 39 4.35 12.59 -22.41
C GLY A 39 5.51 13.18 -21.59
N ARG A 40 5.24 13.80 -20.43
CA ARG A 40 6.28 14.33 -19.53
C ARG A 40 6.42 13.56 -18.21
N ARG A 41 5.67 12.46 -18.04
CA ARG A 41 5.81 11.61 -16.87
C ARG A 41 6.97 10.65 -17.06
N LEU A 42 7.74 10.44 -15.99
CA LEU A 42 8.84 9.48 -16.00
C LEU A 42 8.36 8.04 -15.82
N LEU A 43 7.18 7.86 -15.20
CA LEU A 43 6.54 6.56 -15.02
C LEU A 43 5.14 6.55 -15.64
N ASP A 44 4.82 5.43 -16.27
CA ASP A 44 3.47 5.01 -16.62
C ASP A 44 2.70 4.57 -15.37
N ALA A 45 1.45 4.13 -15.53
CA ALA A 45 0.61 3.76 -14.39
C ALA A 45 1.11 2.49 -13.70
N GLU A 46 1.62 1.54 -14.48
CA GLU A 46 2.23 0.30 -14.07
C GLU A 46 3.45 0.58 -13.20
N GLY A 47 4.38 1.40 -13.69
CA GLY A 47 5.57 1.82 -12.95
C GLY A 47 5.23 2.58 -11.68
N ALA A 48 4.19 3.43 -11.70
CA ALA A 48 3.75 4.16 -10.52
C ALA A 48 3.12 3.25 -9.45
N LEU A 49 2.29 2.28 -9.85
CA LEU A 49 1.73 1.30 -8.93
C LEU A 49 2.83 0.38 -8.37
N GLY A 50 3.77 -0.06 -9.22
CA GLY A 50 4.93 -0.84 -8.82
C GLY A 50 5.79 -0.09 -7.80
N LEU A 51 6.09 1.18 -8.05
CA LEU A 51 6.79 2.06 -7.13
C LEU A 51 6.10 2.12 -5.77
N LEU A 52 4.78 2.36 -5.78
CA LEU A 52 4.01 2.46 -4.55
C LEU A 52 3.98 1.15 -3.77
N LEU A 53 3.81 0.01 -4.43
CA LEU A 53 3.81 -1.29 -3.77
C LEU A 53 5.18 -1.62 -3.19
N HIS A 54 6.27 -1.26 -3.88
CA HIS A 54 7.62 -1.37 -3.33
C HIS A 54 7.83 -0.47 -2.10
N PHE A 55 7.32 0.75 -2.14
CA PHE A 55 7.34 1.67 -1.00
C PHE A 55 6.56 1.12 0.20
N LEU A 56 5.38 0.54 -0.02
CA LEU A 56 4.54 -0.02 1.04
C LEU A 56 5.03 -1.38 1.57
N SER A 57 5.71 -2.17 0.74
CA SER A 57 6.12 -3.53 1.08
C SER A 57 7.53 -3.61 1.67
N GLY A 58 8.28 -2.51 1.70
CA GLY A 58 9.72 -2.52 1.95
C GLY A 58 10.16 -1.63 3.09
N THR A 59 10.99 -2.20 3.97
CA THR A 59 11.98 -1.50 4.82
C THR A 59 13.12 -0.84 4.01
N MET A 60 12.91 -0.61 2.69
CA MET A 60 13.94 -0.10 1.80
C MET A 60 14.14 1.40 1.99
N ASN A 61 15.39 1.82 2.13
CA ASN A 61 15.73 3.24 2.19
C ASN A 61 15.33 3.92 0.87
N GLU A 62 14.90 5.19 0.95
CA GLU A 62 14.48 5.98 -0.21
C GLU A 62 15.51 5.98 -1.34
N THR A 63 16.81 5.93 -1.01
CA THR A 63 17.91 5.84 -1.99
C THR A 63 17.79 4.63 -2.92
N SER A 64 17.40 3.46 -2.41
CA SER A 64 17.24 2.26 -3.22
C SER A 64 16.04 2.36 -4.16
N LEU A 65 14.95 3.03 -3.73
CA LEU A 65 13.81 3.32 -4.61
C LEU A 65 14.18 4.32 -5.71
N GLN A 66 15.01 5.32 -5.39
CA GLN A 66 15.53 6.29 -6.37
C GLN A 66 16.35 5.59 -7.46
N GLU A 67 17.24 4.68 -7.07
CA GLU A 67 18.07 3.91 -8.01
C GLU A 67 17.22 2.97 -8.88
N MET A 68 16.28 2.23 -8.27
CA MET A 68 15.48 1.23 -8.99
C MET A 68 14.54 1.84 -10.03
N PHE A 69 13.98 3.02 -9.73
CA PHE A 69 13.06 3.72 -10.63
C PHE A 69 13.72 4.87 -11.41
N ALA A 70 15.03 5.08 -11.24
CA ALA A 70 15.79 6.20 -11.81
C ALA A 70 15.13 7.57 -11.56
N LEU A 71 14.66 7.79 -10.32
CA LEU A 71 13.98 9.02 -9.91
C LEU A 71 14.83 9.82 -8.95
N VAL A 72 14.84 11.14 -9.13
CA VAL A 72 15.39 12.07 -8.11
C VAL A 72 14.46 12.13 -6.88
N PRO A 73 14.98 12.45 -5.68
CA PRO A 73 14.19 12.44 -4.44
C PRO A 73 12.88 13.22 -4.53
N SER A 74 12.91 14.43 -5.10
CA SER A 74 11.74 15.31 -5.20
C SER A 74 10.65 14.81 -6.16
N VAL A 75 11.00 13.93 -7.11
CA VAL A 75 10.04 13.28 -8.00
C VAL A 75 9.51 12.01 -7.34
N LEU A 76 10.37 11.24 -6.68
CA LEU A 76 10.01 10.05 -5.92
C LEU A 76 8.92 10.37 -4.88
N SER A 77 9.17 11.31 -3.97
CA SER A 77 8.21 11.65 -2.91
C SER A 77 6.85 12.08 -3.48
N ARG A 78 6.88 12.89 -4.55
CA ARG A 78 5.66 13.38 -5.21
C ARG A 78 4.87 12.29 -5.91
N TYR A 79 5.57 11.35 -6.54
CA TYR A 79 4.92 10.21 -7.20
C TYR A 79 4.31 9.28 -6.16
N ILE A 80 4.99 9.05 -5.04
CA ILE A 80 4.46 8.28 -3.91
C ILE A 80 3.20 8.94 -3.34
N GLU A 81 3.24 10.22 -2.99
CA GLU A 81 2.07 10.94 -2.44
C GLU A 81 0.87 10.90 -3.38
N PHE A 82 1.12 11.16 -4.66
CA PHE A 82 0.07 11.15 -5.67
C PHE A 82 -0.50 9.74 -5.91
N ALA A 83 0.37 8.73 -6.00
CA ALA A 83 -0.04 7.33 -6.15
C ALA A 83 -0.79 6.82 -4.90
N LEU A 84 -0.37 7.20 -3.69
CA LEU A 84 -1.07 6.88 -2.43
C LEU A 84 -2.50 7.42 -2.43
N GLY A 85 -2.67 8.67 -2.85
CA GLY A 85 -4.00 9.30 -2.94
C GLY A 85 -4.90 8.57 -3.93
N ILE A 86 -4.36 8.19 -5.10
CA ILE A 86 -5.09 7.39 -6.09
C ILE A 86 -5.45 6.01 -5.52
N LEU A 87 -4.48 5.30 -4.96
CA LEU A 87 -4.67 3.95 -4.43
C LEU A 87 -5.73 3.96 -3.32
N SER A 88 -5.72 4.93 -2.42
CA SER A 88 -6.74 5.06 -1.36
C SER A 88 -8.15 5.20 -1.93
N ILE A 89 -8.32 5.96 -3.02
CA ILE A 89 -9.62 6.13 -3.68
C ILE A 89 -10.05 4.82 -4.36
N VAL A 90 -9.14 4.16 -5.06
CA VAL A 90 -9.41 2.89 -5.76
C VAL A 90 -9.81 1.81 -4.75
N LEU A 91 -9.04 1.64 -3.67
CA LEU A 91 -9.30 0.61 -2.65
C LEU A 91 -10.61 0.84 -1.88
N ARG A 92 -11.09 2.08 -1.74
CA ARG A 92 -12.42 2.35 -1.17
C ARG A 92 -13.56 1.80 -2.05
N GLY A 93 -13.33 1.73 -3.36
CA GLY A 93 -14.25 1.14 -4.33
C GLY A 93 -14.22 -0.39 -4.35
N VAL A 94 -13.08 -0.99 -4.03
CA VAL A 94 -12.88 -2.45 -3.99
C VAL A 94 -13.51 -3.03 -2.73
N GLN A 95 -14.44 -3.98 -2.89
CA GLN A 95 -15.19 -4.54 -1.76
C GLN A 95 -14.28 -5.35 -0.82
N GLU A 96 -13.33 -6.08 -1.38
CA GLU A 96 -12.37 -6.96 -0.72
C GLU A 96 -11.37 -6.18 0.14
N ALA A 97 -11.10 -4.92 -0.21
CA ALA A 97 -10.17 -4.05 0.51
C ALA A 97 -10.82 -3.32 1.69
N ARG A 98 -12.14 -3.45 1.87
CA ARG A 98 -12.86 -2.77 2.95
C ARG A 98 -12.56 -3.44 4.29
N ILE A 99 -12.12 -2.63 5.25
CA ILE A 99 -11.97 -3.03 6.64
C ILE A 99 -13.36 -3.04 7.29
N GLN A 100 -13.95 -4.23 7.42
CA GLN A 100 -15.29 -4.43 7.98
C GLN A 100 -15.29 -5.62 8.93
N TRP A 101 -16.12 -5.55 9.96
CA TRP A 101 -16.38 -6.72 10.79
C TRP A 101 -17.12 -7.80 9.99
N PRO A 102 -16.63 -9.06 9.94
CA PRO A 102 -17.38 -10.15 9.34
C PRO A 102 -18.72 -10.37 10.04
N SER A 103 -19.70 -10.94 9.32
CA SER A 103 -20.96 -11.40 9.95
C SER A 103 -20.69 -12.59 10.89
N HIS A 104 -21.57 -12.85 11.87
CA HIS A 104 -21.45 -14.00 12.78
C HIS A 104 -21.25 -15.34 12.06
N LYS A 105 -21.97 -15.58 10.95
CA LYS A 105 -21.80 -16.80 10.14
C LYS A 105 -20.39 -16.92 9.55
N LYS A 106 -19.83 -15.81 9.06
CA LYS A 106 -18.45 -15.74 8.55
C LYS A 106 -17.44 -15.91 9.68
N MET A 107 -17.68 -15.32 10.84
CA MET A 107 -16.81 -15.50 12.01
C MET A 107 -16.72 -16.96 12.42
N GLN A 108 -17.87 -17.65 12.51
CA GLN A 108 -17.90 -19.07 12.83
C GLN A 108 -17.15 -19.90 11.78
N PHE A 109 -17.40 -19.64 10.50
CA PHE A 109 -16.68 -20.30 9.40
C PHE A 109 -15.16 -20.09 9.49
N TYR A 110 -14.71 -18.87 9.76
CA TYR A 110 -13.29 -18.59 9.93
C TYR A 110 -12.73 -19.27 11.18
N SER A 111 -13.47 -19.28 12.28
CA SER A 111 -13.07 -19.92 13.52
C SER A 111 -12.87 -21.43 13.34
N GLU A 112 -13.79 -22.09 12.66
CA GLU A 112 -13.68 -23.52 12.32
C GLU A 112 -12.42 -23.80 11.48
N LYS A 113 -12.10 -22.92 10.51
CA LYS A 113 -10.87 -23.03 9.71
C LYS A 113 -9.60 -22.80 10.53
N ILE A 114 -9.62 -21.81 11.42
CA ILE A 114 -8.48 -21.49 12.28
C ILE A 114 -8.23 -22.63 13.25
N SER A 115 -9.25 -23.16 13.92
CA SER A 115 -9.10 -24.28 14.85
C SER A 115 -8.65 -25.56 14.15
N ALA A 116 -9.03 -25.78 12.88
CA ALA A 116 -8.52 -26.90 12.10
C ALA A 116 -7.01 -26.81 11.81
N CYS A 117 -6.49 -25.60 11.58
CA CYS A 117 -5.06 -25.36 11.37
C CYS A 117 -4.26 -25.20 12.67
N HIS A 118 -4.88 -24.62 13.70
CA HIS A 118 -4.26 -24.24 14.98
C HIS A 118 -5.18 -24.64 16.14
N PRO A 119 -5.16 -25.92 16.58
CA PRO A 119 -6.09 -26.43 17.59
C PRO A 119 -5.99 -25.76 18.97
N SER A 120 -4.86 -25.12 19.28
CA SER A 120 -4.64 -24.40 20.54
C SER A 120 -5.32 -23.02 20.59
N ILE A 121 -5.79 -22.51 19.44
CA ILE A 121 -6.43 -21.20 19.35
C ILE A 121 -7.95 -21.39 19.33
N VAL A 122 -8.60 -21.00 20.42
CA VAL A 122 -10.05 -21.15 20.62
C VAL A 122 -10.73 -19.79 20.55
N GLY A 123 -11.79 -19.69 19.74
CA GLY A 123 -12.62 -18.47 19.63
C GLY A 123 -12.06 -17.36 18.75
N ALA A 124 -10.91 -17.55 18.10
CA ALA A 124 -10.42 -16.63 17.09
C ALA A 124 -11.20 -16.80 15.78
N PHE A 125 -11.49 -15.70 15.08
CA PHE A 125 -12.11 -15.70 13.75
C PHE A 125 -11.26 -14.97 12.70
N GLY A 126 -10.07 -14.51 13.08
CA GLY A 126 -9.12 -13.83 12.21
C GLY A 126 -7.79 -13.60 12.92
N PHE A 127 -6.76 -13.32 12.13
CA PHE A 127 -5.44 -12.90 12.60
C PHE A 127 -5.15 -11.52 12.03
N LEU A 128 -4.55 -10.67 12.85
CA LEU A 128 -3.93 -9.43 12.41
C LEU A 128 -2.43 -9.65 12.54
N ASP A 129 -1.75 -9.79 11.41
CA ASP A 129 -0.30 -9.73 11.41
C ASP A 129 0.11 -8.28 11.65
N GLY A 130 0.97 -8.06 12.63
CA GLY A 130 1.37 -6.73 13.08
C GLY A 130 1.99 -5.96 11.92
N LEU A 131 1.40 -4.82 11.56
CA LEU A 131 2.03 -3.89 10.64
C LEU A 131 3.26 -3.30 11.34
N SER A 132 4.46 -3.69 10.92
CA SER A 132 5.70 -3.07 11.38
C SER A 132 5.82 -1.66 10.77
N LEU A 133 5.07 -0.72 11.31
CA LEU A 133 5.22 0.69 11.00
C LEU A 133 6.58 1.14 11.54
N PRO A 134 7.39 1.86 10.76
CA PRO A 134 8.60 2.49 11.27
C PRO A 134 8.20 3.57 12.29
N VAL A 135 8.07 3.16 13.55
CA VAL A 135 8.12 4.08 14.68
C VAL A 135 9.57 4.49 14.88
N SER A 136 9.81 5.77 15.13
CA SER A 136 11.12 6.33 15.42
C SER A 136 11.85 5.43 16.42
N THR A 137 12.88 4.72 15.96
CA THR A 137 13.62 3.83 16.84
C THR A 137 14.44 4.69 17.79
N SER A 138 14.20 4.54 19.09
CA SER A 138 15.16 5.01 20.09
C SER A 138 16.53 4.37 19.80
N SER A 139 17.61 5.13 19.97
CA SER A 139 18.99 4.62 19.91
C SER A 139 19.31 3.65 21.06
N ASP A 140 18.41 3.54 22.04
CA ASP A 140 18.54 2.63 23.16
C ASP A 140 17.93 1.24 22.85
N PRO A 141 18.75 0.17 22.78
CA PRO A 141 18.29 -1.18 22.49
C PRO A 141 17.34 -1.76 23.56
N GLU A 142 17.41 -1.31 24.82
CA GLU A 142 16.53 -1.80 25.89
C GLU A 142 15.10 -1.27 25.72
N ILE A 143 14.96 0.00 25.35
CA ILE A 143 13.66 0.61 25.04
C ILE A 143 13.05 -0.04 23.80
N LYS A 144 13.87 -0.36 22.80
CA LYS A 144 13.41 -1.02 21.57
C LYS A 144 12.85 -2.41 21.84
N GLN A 145 13.47 -3.18 22.73
CA GLN A 145 13.00 -4.52 23.12
C GLN A 145 11.70 -4.44 23.95
N ALA A 146 11.59 -3.47 24.86
CA ALA A 146 10.43 -3.31 25.73
C ALA A 146 9.17 -2.78 25.02
N THR A 147 9.34 -2.10 23.89
CA THR A 147 8.22 -1.50 23.12
C THR A 147 7.87 -2.31 21.86
N TYR A 148 8.48 -3.48 21.68
CA TYR A 148 8.21 -4.37 20.55
C TYR A 148 6.88 -5.10 20.78
N ASN A 149 5.82 -4.56 20.16
CA ASN A 149 4.52 -5.21 20.11
C ASN A 149 4.47 -6.00 18.79
N GLY A 150 4.92 -7.26 18.85
CA GLY A 150 4.60 -8.24 17.82
C GLY A 150 3.12 -8.60 17.88
#